data_AF-A0A0A8KZQ9-F1
#
_entry.id   AF-A0A0A8KZQ9-F1
#
_cell.length_a   1.000
_cell.length_b   1.000
_cell.length_c   1.000
_cell.angle_alpha   90.00
_cell.angle_beta   90.00
_cell.angle_gamma   90.00
#
_symmetry.space_group_name_H-M   'P 1'
#
loop_
_entity.id
_entity.type
_entity.pdbx_description
1 polymer ?
#
loop_
_entity_poly.entity_id
_entity_poly.type
_entity_poly.pdbx_seq_one_letter_code
_entity_poly.pdbx_strand_id
1 'polypeptide(L)'
;MWDYLREVETHPGQWDDSSIRRIVRNPPAVYVAWLGQMPNANARLVSARWGIFVVADVLNGQRKDDVGIYQIVEILTAGIHKQQISPSGMFELQTVQNLWSDTQSGMGVAVYGMFFNAAQPIPYAIDESVLAD
;
A
#
# COMPACT_ATOMS: atom_id res chain seq x y z
N MET A 1 -5.06 -14.65 11.35
CA MET A 1 -5.16 -13.16 11.39
C MET A 1 -5.25 -12.53 10.00
N TRP A 2 -4.84 -13.23 8.93
CA TRP A 2 -5.06 -12.82 7.54
C TRP A 2 -6.32 -13.42 6.90
N ASP A 3 -7.08 -14.23 7.65
CA ASP A 3 -8.21 -15.04 7.15
C ASP A 3 -9.40 -14.22 6.62
N TYR A 4 -9.32 -12.88 6.69
CA TYR A 4 -10.37 -11.96 6.26
C TYR A 4 -10.07 -11.26 4.93
N LEU A 5 -8.81 -11.16 4.50
CA LEU A 5 -8.47 -10.56 3.19
C LEU A 5 -8.62 -11.62 2.09
N ARG A 6 -9.31 -11.27 1.01
CA ARG A 6 -9.46 -12.14 -0.15
C ARG A 6 -8.28 -12.07 -1.11
N GLU A 7 -7.54 -10.96 -1.09
CA GLU A 7 -6.43 -10.71 -2.02
C GLU A 7 -5.38 -9.78 -1.41
N VAL A 8 -4.11 -10.15 -1.56
CA VAL A 8 -2.94 -9.31 -1.27
C VAL A 8 -2.01 -9.40 -2.47
N GLU A 9 -1.86 -8.31 -3.23
CA GLU A 9 -1.10 -8.35 -4.48
C GLU A 9 -0.33 -7.05 -4.77
N THR A 10 0.51 -7.03 -5.80
CA THR A 10 1.19 -5.83 -6.28
C THR A 10 0.27 -4.97 -7.15
N HIS A 11 0.33 -3.65 -6.96
CA HIS A 11 -0.29 -2.67 -7.84
C HIS A 11 0.76 -2.05 -8.78
N PRO A 12 0.46 -1.84 -10.07
CA PRO A 12 1.42 -1.28 -11.04
C PRO A 12 1.81 0.19 -10.78
N GLY A 13 1.19 0.84 -9.79
CA GLY A 13 1.43 2.24 -9.42
C GLY A 13 0.72 3.26 -10.31
N GLN A 14 0.36 2.88 -11.54
CA GLN A 14 -0.47 3.69 -12.44
C GLN A 14 -1.96 3.57 -12.08
N TRP A 15 -2.68 4.69 -12.13
CA TRP A 15 -4.12 4.77 -11.87
C TRP A 15 -4.87 4.97 -13.19
N ASP A 16 -4.99 3.89 -13.95
CA ASP A 16 -5.83 3.83 -15.15
C ASP A 16 -7.12 3.03 -14.89
N ASP A 17 -8.08 3.11 -15.80
CA ASP A 17 -9.37 2.41 -15.68
C ASP A 17 -9.21 0.90 -15.46
N SER A 18 -8.19 0.29 -16.07
CA SER A 18 -7.93 -1.14 -15.97
C SER A 18 -7.45 -1.53 -14.56
N SER A 19 -6.54 -0.75 -13.97
CA SER A 19 -6.05 -0.96 -12.61
C SER A 19 -7.15 -0.70 -11.59
N ILE A 20 -8.00 0.31 -11.80
CA ILE A 20 -9.17 0.59 -10.95
C ILE A 20 -10.12 -0.60 -10.94
N ARG A 21 -10.51 -1.11 -12.12
CA ARG A 21 -11.39 -2.29 -12.22
C ARG A 21 -10.80 -3.53 -11.56
N ARG A 22 -9.48 -3.69 -11.63
CA ARG A 22 -8.78 -4.80 -10.98
C ARG A 22 -8.90 -4.70 -9.46
N ILE A 23 -8.57 -3.57 -8.85
CA ILE A 23 -8.48 -3.49 -7.40
C ILE A 23 -9.84 -3.63 -6.70
N VAL A 24 -10.93 -3.23 -7.37
CA VAL A 24 -12.29 -3.29 -6.81
C VAL A 24 -13.00 -4.63 -7.00
N ARG A 25 -12.38 -5.61 -7.69
CA ARG A 25 -13.07 -6.83 -8.10
C ARG A 25 -13.36 -7.81 -6.96
N ASN A 26 -12.53 -7.82 -5.92
CA ASN A 26 -12.54 -8.84 -4.88
C ASN A 26 -12.25 -8.29 -3.47
N PRO A 27 -13.01 -7.29 -3.01
CA PRO A 27 -12.92 -6.80 -1.63
C PRO A 27 -13.27 -7.92 -0.61
N PRO A 28 -12.73 -7.87 0.61
CA PRO A 28 -11.67 -6.97 1.06
C PRO A 28 -10.28 -7.39 0.53
N ALA A 29 -9.51 -6.41 0.04
CA ALA A 29 -8.22 -6.64 -0.60
C ALA A 29 -7.21 -5.54 -0.29
N VAL A 30 -5.93 -5.87 -0.40
CA VAL A 30 -4.81 -4.94 -0.21
C VAL A 30 -3.85 -5.03 -1.38
N TYR A 31 -3.48 -3.89 -1.96
CA TYR A 31 -2.53 -3.83 -3.06
C TYR A 31 -1.34 -2.93 -2.76
N VAL A 32 -0.12 -3.40 -3.01
CA VAL A 32 1.12 -2.69 -2.68
C VAL A 32 1.80 -2.17 -3.94
N ALA A 33 2.14 -0.88 -3.98
CA ALA A 33 2.90 -0.25 -5.05
C ALA A 33 4.17 0.42 -4.53
N TRP A 34 5.26 0.24 -5.25
CA TRP A 34 6.40 1.15 -5.18
C TRP A 34 6.13 2.36 -6.06
N LEU A 35 6.25 3.56 -5.49
CA LEU A 35 5.89 4.84 -6.14
C LEU A 35 7.12 5.66 -6.52
N GLY A 36 8.27 5.02 -6.63
CA GLY A 36 9.56 5.68 -6.87
C GLY A 36 10.26 6.09 -5.58
N GLN A 37 11.27 6.93 -5.73
CA GLN A 37 12.11 7.41 -4.63
C GLN A 37 12.39 8.90 -4.75
N MET A 38 12.73 9.53 -3.63
CA MET A 38 13.15 10.93 -3.54
C MET A 38 14.53 11.04 -2.90
N PRO A 39 15.28 12.14 -3.17
CA PRO A 39 16.50 12.46 -2.44
C PRO A 39 16.27 12.47 -0.93
N ASN A 40 17.27 12.00 -0.19
CA ASN A 40 17.29 12.09 1.27
C ASN A 40 18.36 13.09 1.71
N ALA A 41 18.20 13.70 2.89
CA ALA A 41 19.21 14.57 3.48
C ALA A 41 20.53 13.82 3.73
N ASN A 42 20.46 12.52 4.02
CA ASN A 42 21.62 11.65 4.03
C ASN A 42 21.89 11.12 2.62
N ALA A 43 23.01 11.54 2.02
CA ALA A 43 23.41 11.17 0.66
C ALA A 43 23.64 9.66 0.45
N ARG A 44 23.72 8.86 1.52
CA ARG A 44 23.82 7.39 1.44
C ARG A 44 22.46 6.70 1.41
N LEU A 45 21.38 7.47 1.51
CA LEU A 45 20.01 6.97 1.57
C LEU A 45 19.17 7.62 0.47
N VAL A 46 18.11 6.94 0.09
CA VAL A 46 16.96 7.48 -0.64
C VAL A 46 15.71 7.30 0.20
N SER A 47 14.74 8.19 0.02
CA SER A 47 13.40 8.01 0.57
C SER A 47 12.55 7.27 -0.45
N ALA A 48 12.47 5.94 -0.33
CA ALA A 48 11.59 5.11 -1.15
C ALA A 48 10.13 5.37 -0.75
N ARG A 49 9.25 5.58 -1.72
CA ARG A 49 7.83 5.87 -1.50
C ARG A 49 7.02 4.64 -1.83
N TRP A 50 6.10 4.30 -0.94
CA TRP A 50 5.23 3.13 -1.07
C TRP A 50 3.77 3.54 -0.89
N GLY A 51 2.90 2.94 -1.69
CA GLY A 51 1.45 3.03 -1.55
C GLY A 51 0.88 1.67 -1.19
N ILE A 52 -0.02 1.64 -0.21
CA ILE A 52 -0.83 0.48 0.13
C ILE A 52 -2.28 0.89 -0.09
N PHE A 53 -2.93 0.26 -1.06
CA PHE A 53 -4.31 0.53 -1.45
C PHE A 53 -5.20 -0.54 -0.83
N VAL A 54 -6.04 -0.12 0.10
CA VAL A 54 -6.97 -0.99 0.83
C VAL A 54 -8.33 -0.83 0.19
N VAL A 55 -9.01 -1.95 -0.08
CA VAL A 55 -10.34 -2.00 -0.70
C VAL A 55 -11.27 -2.83 0.17
N ALA A 56 -12.48 -2.36 0.45
CA ALA A 56 -13.48 -3.11 1.20
C ALA A 56 -14.92 -2.72 0.80
N ASP A 57 -15.88 -3.62 1.05
CA ASP A 57 -17.31 -3.40 0.76
C ASP A 57 -17.98 -2.41 1.72
N VAL A 58 -17.43 -2.25 2.92
CA VAL A 58 -17.99 -1.40 3.97
C VAL A 58 -16.92 -0.55 4.65
N LEU A 59 -17.31 0.65 5.09
CA LEU A 59 -16.39 1.56 5.79
C LEU A 59 -16.02 1.02 7.17
N ASN A 60 -17.03 0.63 7.95
CA ASN A 60 -16.88 0.16 9.31
C ASN A 60 -17.59 -1.18 9.47
N GLY A 61 -16.83 -2.24 9.72
CA GLY A 61 -17.36 -3.58 9.96
C GLY A 61 -18.18 -3.64 11.25
N GLN A 62 -19.42 -4.14 11.18
CA GLN A 62 -20.29 -4.32 12.35
C GLN A 62 -20.53 -5.80 12.68
N ARG A 63 -20.24 -6.72 11.75
CA ARG A 63 -20.44 -8.18 11.90
C ARG A 63 -19.10 -8.90 11.93
N LYS A 64 -19.10 -10.08 12.55
CA LYS A 64 -17.90 -10.92 12.75
C LYS A 64 -17.19 -11.30 11.43
N ASP A 65 -17.93 -11.31 10.33
CA ASP A 65 -17.45 -11.74 9.01
C ASP A 65 -17.26 -10.58 8.00
N ASP A 66 -17.63 -9.35 8.38
CA ASP A 66 -17.55 -8.16 7.52
C ASP A 66 -16.52 -7.19 8.09
N VAL A 67 -15.24 -7.37 7.73
CA VAL A 67 -14.18 -6.43 8.12
C VAL A 67 -14.28 -5.17 7.26
N GLY A 68 -14.46 -4.01 7.92
CA GLY A 68 -14.49 -2.72 7.24
C GLY A 68 -13.11 -2.15 6.95
N ILE A 69 -13.06 -1.19 6.05
CA ILE A 69 -11.80 -0.58 5.61
C ILE A 69 -11.02 0.07 6.76
N TYR A 70 -11.71 0.66 7.74
CA TYR A 70 -11.07 1.30 8.89
C TYR A 70 -10.31 0.30 9.75
N GLN A 71 -10.91 -0.87 10.02
CA GLN A 71 -10.22 -1.93 10.76
C GLN A 71 -8.96 -2.41 10.03
N ILE A 72 -9.02 -2.59 8.72
CA ILE A 72 -7.86 -3.02 7.92
C ILE A 72 -6.76 -1.96 7.97
N VAL A 73 -7.12 -0.69 7.76
CA VAL A 73 -6.19 0.44 7.81
C VAL A 73 -5.51 0.54 9.18
N GLU A 74 -6.24 0.39 10.28
CA GLU A 74 -5.69 0.43 11.64
C GLU A 74 -4.70 -0.71 11.89
N ILE A 75 -5.07 -1.94 11.52
CA ILE A 75 -4.23 -3.13 11.67
C ILE A 75 -2.94 -2.98 10.84
N LEU A 76 -3.05 -2.56 9.58
CA LEU A 76 -1.90 -2.34 8.71
C LEU A 76 -1.02 -1.19 9.23
N THR A 77 -1.62 -0.12 9.75
CA THR A 77 -0.87 0.99 10.33
C THR A 77 -0.03 0.50 11.51
N ALA A 78 -0.65 -0.21 12.46
CA ALA A 78 0.03 -0.76 13.62
C ALA A 78 1.12 -1.79 13.22
N GLY A 79 0.86 -2.58 12.18
CA GLY A 79 1.76 -3.62 11.70
C GLY A 79 2.91 -3.14 10.80
N ILE A 80 2.87 -1.92 10.27
CA ILE A 80 3.84 -1.44 9.26
C ILE A 80 4.56 -0.17 9.73
N HIS A 81 3.88 0.73 10.45
CA HIS A 81 4.51 1.96 10.91
C HIS A 81 5.69 1.64 11.85
N LYS A 82 6.86 2.21 11.53
CA LYS A 82 8.16 2.01 12.16
C LYS A 82 8.68 0.57 12.14
N GLN A 83 8.14 -0.28 11.26
CA GLN A 83 8.71 -1.60 11.02
C GLN A 83 9.85 -1.54 10.00
N GLN A 84 10.84 -2.39 10.18
CA GLN A 84 11.95 -2.57 9.24
C GLN A 84 11.60 -3.70 8.27
N ILE A 85 11.43 -3.38 6.99
CA ILE A 85 10.94 -4.33 5.98
C ILE A 85 11.88 -4.33 4.77
N SER A 86 12.59 -5.45 4.59
CA SER A 86 13.50 -5.68 3.46
C SER A 86 12.76 -5.72 2.11
N PRO A 87 13.37 -5.26 1.00
CA PRO A 87 14.72 -4.67 0.87
C PRO A 87 14.79 -3.18 1.22
N SER A 88 13.64 -2.55 1.49
CA SER A 88 13.60 -1.16 1.93
C SER A 88 14.01 -1.01 3.41
N GLY A 89 14.09 0.23 3.87
CA GLY A 89 14.43 0.53 5.27
C GLY A 89 13.22 0.52 6.21
N MET A 90 13.27 1.38 7.21
CA MET A 90 12.18 1.57 8.17
C MET A 90 11.01 2.30 7.51
N PHE A 91 9.83 1.66 7.50
CA PHE A 91 8.61 2.25 6.95
C PHE A 91 8.01 3.26 7.90
N GLU A 92 7.70 4.44 7.40
CA GLU A 92 7.09 5.53 8.16
C GLU A 92 5.86 6.04 7.42
N LEU A 93 4.70 5.85 8.04
CA LEU A 93 3.43 6.35 7.55
C LEU A 93 3.50 7.87 7.37
N GLN A 94 3.12 8.33 6.19
CA GLN A 94 3.06 9.75 5.84
C GLN A 94 1.61 10.25 5.88
N THR A 95 0.69 9.51 5.28
CA THR A 95 -0.72 9.86 5.24
C THR A 95 -1.59 8.64 4.96
N VAL A 96 -2.84 8.73 5.39
CA VAL A 96 -3.92 7.83 5.00
C VAL A 96 -5.06 8.69 4.47
N GLN A 97 -5.54 8.40 3.26
CA GLN A 97 -6.59 9.20 2.64
C GLN A 97 -7.61 8.32 1.89
N ASN A 98 -8.87 8.74 1.92
CA ASN A 98 -9.89 8.21 1.03
C ASN A 98 -9.54 8.63 -0.40
N LEU A 99 -9.45 7.66 -1.31
CA LEU A 99 -9.11 7.93 -2.71
C LEU A 99 -10.34 8.07 -3.61
N TRP A 100 -11.53 7.75 -3.09
CA TRP A 100 -12.78 7.93 -3.80
C TRP A 100 -13.32 9.35 -3.58
N SER A 101 -13.69 10.02 -4.68
CA SER A 101 -14.61 11.16 -4.65
C SER A 101 -16.04 10.69 -4.98
N ASP A 102 -17.03 11.55 -4.74
CA ASP A 102 -18.46 11.29 -4.99
C ASP A 102 -18.77 10.78 -6.41
N THR A 103 -17.88 10.98 -7.39
CA THR A 103 -18.04 10.59 -8.80
C THR A 103 -17.95 9.09 -9.06
N GLN A 104 -17.43 8.29 -8.11
CA GLN A 104 -17.33 6.83 -8.22
C GLN A 104 -18.27 6.09 -7.25
N SER A 105 -19.29 6.79 -6.74
CA SER A 105 -20.32 6.33 -5.77
C SER A 105 -21.22 5.16 -6.22
N GLY A 106 -21.04 4.63 -7.44
CA GLY A 106 -21.83 3.52 -7.98
C GLY A 106 -21.25 2.11 -7.81
N MET A 107 -20.00 1.96 -7.37
CA MET A 107 -19.31 0.66 -7.33
C MET A 107 -19.53 -0.14 -6.03
N GLY A 108 -20.10 0.47 -4.99
CA GLY A 108 -20.38 -0.23 -3.73
C GLY A 108 -19.14 -0.61 -2.91
N VAL A 109 -17.98 -0.04 -3.22
CA VAL A 109 -16.70 -0.32 -2.55
C VAL A 109 -16.02 0.98 -2.10
N ALA A 110 -15.29 0.91 -1.00
CA ALA A 110 -14.44 1.98 -0.50
C ALA A 110 -12.97 1.67 -0.79
N VAL A 111 -12.18 2.70 -1.12
CA VAL A 111 -10.73 2.55 -1.31
C VAL A 111 -9.96 3.65 -0.60
N TYR A 112 -8.98 3.22 0.18
CA TYR A 112 -8.09 4.09 0.94
C TYR A 112 -6.65 3.86 0.49
N GLY A 113 -5.91 4.95 0.36
CA GLY A 113 -4.46 4.93 0.14
C GLY A 113 -3.73 5.21 1.44
N MET A 114 -2.87 4.29 1.84
CA MET A 114 -1.90 4.48 2.92
C MET A 114 -0.52 4.67 2.29
N PHE A 115 0.11 5.81 2.55
CA PHE A 115 1.38 6.16 1.93
C PHE A 115 2.51 6.16 2.95
N PHE A 116 3.61 5.50 2.61
CA PHE A 116 4.77 5.34 3.47
C PHE A 116 6.03 5.82 2.77
N ASN A 117 6.95 6.36 3.56
CA ASN A 117 8.33 6.53 3.16
C ASN A 117 9.18 5.47 3.86
N ALA A 118 10.18 4.94 3.18
CA ALA A 118 11.18 4.06 3.77
C ALA A 118 12.59 4.58 3.46
N ALA A 119 13.41 4.76 4.49
CA ALA A 119 14.79 5.21 4.36
C ALA A 119 15.66 4.05 3.84
N GLN A 120 15.80 3.95 2.51
CA GLN A 120 16.49 2.84 1.85
C GLN A 120 17.97 3.18 1.63
N PRO A 121 18.91 2.31 2.05
CA PRO A 121 20.32 2.48 1.72
C PRO A 121 20.58 2.38 0.22
N ILE A 122 21.43 3.26 -0.29
CA ILE A 122 22.01 3.14 -1.64
C ILE A 122 23.20 2.18 -1.53
N PRO A 123 23.20 1.05 -2.26
CA PRO A 123 24.34 0.12 -2.26
C PRO A 123 25.62 0.83 -2.71
N TYR A 124 26.72 0.62 -1.97
CA TYR A 124 28.03 1.20 -2.30
C TYR A 124 28.72 0.48 -3.47
N ALA A 125 28.35 -0.78 -3.71
CA ALA A 125 28.78 -1.55 -4.86
C ALA A 125 27.53 -2.08 -5.57
N ILE A 126 27.47 -1.90 -6.88
CA ILE A 126 26.46 -2.55 -7.73
C ILE A 126 27.01 -3.93 -8.03
N ASP A 127 26.37 -4.97 -7.52
CA ASP A 127 26.62 -6.32 -8.00
C ASP A 127 25.87 -6.48 -9.32
N GLU A 128 26.59 -6.35 -10.44
CA GLU A 128 26.01 -6.44 -11.79
C GLU A 128 25.44 -7.83 -12.10
N SER A 129 25.83 -8.86 -11.34
CA SER A 129 25.29 -10.21 -11.52
C SER A 129 23.79 -10.30 -11.19
N VAL A 130 23.26 -9.35 -10.40
CA VAL A 130 21.85 -9.29 -10.00
C VAL A 130 20.97 -8.66 -11.10
N LEU A 131 21.56 -8.06 -12.13
CA LEU A 131 20.84 -7.46 -13.27
C LEU A 131 20.68 -8.42 -14.45
N ALA A 132 21.34 -9.58 -14.41
CA ALA A 132 21.31 -10.58 -15.47
C ALA A 132 20.34 -11.71 -15.10
N ASP A 133 19.04 -11.43 -15.18
CA ASP A 133 17.95 -12.42 -15.24
C ASP A 133 16.81 -11.90 -16.13
#